data_AF-A0A399EZ72-F1
#
_entry.id   AF-A0A399EZ72-F1
#
_cell.length_a   1.000
_cell.length_b   1.000
_cell.length_c   1.000
_cell.angle_alpha   90.00
_cell.angle_beta   90.00
_cell.angle_gamma   90.00
#
_symmetry.space_group_name_H-M   'P 1'
#
loop_
_entity.id
_entity.type
_entity.pdbx_description
1 polymer ?
#
loop_
_entity_poly.entity_id
_entity_poly.type
_entity_poly.pdbx_seq_one_letter_code
_entity_poly.pdbx_strand_id
1 'polypeptide(L)'
;MNAKATPDPLLQTLALAFEYPRQGSLGVLWEQARPLPYSPAKLHLERFLKAVSQLKLSEREELHTRTLDLSPLFAPYVGFAVYGEDYRRGAFMAALNREMRGLGLELRGELPDHLAPVLSYLAVAAEPLPELTELLEPALQAMYRTLKTMEPGNPYLHLLDAVRQAVRELPRPRLQALQPAPEGGIR
;
A
#
# COMPACT_ATOMS: atom_id res chain seq x y z
N MET A 1 9.36 10.56 -26.01
CA MET A 1 10.15 9.87 -24.97
C MET A 1 9.73 10.44 -23.63
N ASN A 2 8.78 9.80 -22.93
CA ASN A 2 8.43 10.23 -21.58
C ASN A 2 9.61 9.87 -20.68
N ALA A 3 10.22 10.87 -20.04
CA ALA A 3 11.17 10.63 -18.97
C ALA A 3 10.48 9.71 -17.95
N LYS A 4 11.04 8.51 -17.72
CA LYS A 4 10.56 7.65 -16.64
C LYS A 4 10.68 8.48 -15.36
N ALA A 5 9.54 8.85 -14.77
CA ALA A 5 9.54 9.49 -13.47
C ALA A 5 10.33 8.60 -12.51
N THR A 6 11.26 9.20 -11.77
CA THR A 6 11.96 8.49 -10.70
C THR A 6 10.90 8.03 -9.70
N PRO A 7 10.88 6.73 -9.31
CA PRO A 7 9.91 6.24 -8.36
C PRO A 7 9.97 7.01 -7.03
N ASP A 8 8.82 7.18 -6.37
CA ASP A 8 8.77 7.76 -5.03
C ASP A 8 9.50 6.84 -4.02
N PRO A 9 10.62 7.29 -3.44
CA PRO A 9 11.43 6.46 -2.57
C PRO A 9 10.75 6.12 -1.23
N LEU A 10 9.83 6.97 -0.74
CA LEU A 10 9.07 6.69 0.48
C LEU A 10 8.10 5.53 0.23
N LEU A 11 7.35 5.58 -0.88
CA LEU A 11 6.40 4.52 -1.23
C LEU A 11 7.11 3.19 -1.51
N GLN A 12 8.27 3.21 -2.16
CA GLN A 12 9.09 2.00 -2.33
C GLN A 12 9.57 1.42 -0.99
N THR A 13 10.02 2.28 -0.08
CA THR A 13 10.47 1.83 1.26
C THR A 13 9.30 1.24 2.06
N LEU A 14 8.11 1.86 1.97
CA LEU A 14 6.90 1.34 2.60
C LEU A 14 6.47 0.01 1.99
N ALA A 15 6.55 -0.15 0.66
CA ALA A 15 6.26 -1.42 -0.02
C ALA A 15 7.19 -2.53 0.49
N LEU A 16 8.50 -2.26 0.59
CA LEU A 16 9.48 -3.20 1.12
C LEU A 16 9.20 -3.59 2.58
N ALA A 17 8.65 -2.69 3.39
CA ALA A 17 8.34 -2.96 4.80
C ALA A 17 7.17 -3.95 4.99
N PHE A 18 6.37 -4.20 3.93
CA PHE A 18 5.34 -5.25 3.90
C PHE A 18 5.84 -6.58 3.33
N GLU A 19 7.10 -6.69 2.90
CA GLU A 19 7.65 -7.99 2.50
C GLU A 19 8.02 -8.84 3.70
N TYR A 20 7.96 -10.17 3.52
CA TYR A 20 8.38 -11.14 4.52
C TYR A 20 9.82 -10.86 5.00
N PRO A 21 10.05 -10.76 6.32
CA PRO A 21 11.37 -10.44 6.85
C PRO A 21 12.35 -11.58 6.58
N ARG A 22 13.55 -11.22 6.12
CA ARG A 22 14.63 -12.16 5.83
C ARG A 22 15.90 -11.68 6.51
N GLN A 23 16.94 -12.51 6.54
CA GLN A 23 18.24 -12.08 7.02
C GLN A 23 18.69 -10.81 6.27
N GLY A 24 19.06 -9.77 7.02
CA GLY A 24 19.51 -8.48 6.48
C GLY A 24 18.40 -7.52 6.02
N SER A 25 17.13 -7.94 5.87
CA SER A 25 16.07 -7.08 5.32
C SER A 25 15.82 -5.81 6.15
N LEU A 26 15.93 -5.91 7.48
CA LEU A 26 15.80 -4.75 8.37
C LEU A 26 16.93 -3.73 8.19
N GLY A 27 18.15 -4.18 7.86
CA GLY A 27 19.27 -3.29 7.56
C GLY A 27 18.99 -2.48 6.30
N VAL A 28 18.55 -3.15 5.23
CA VAL A 28 18.14 -2.52 3.97
C VAL A 28 17.02 -1.50 4.19
N LEU A 29 16.01 -1.83 5.00
CA LEU A 29 14.93 -0.89 5.33
C LEU A 29 15.45 0.37 6.03
N TRP A 30 16.38 0.24 6.99
CA TRP A 30 16.99 1.40 7.63
C TRP A 30 17.85 2.23 6.68
N GLU A 31 18.58 1.58 5.77
CA GLU A 31 19.38 2.26 4.74
C GLU A 31 18.50 3.07 3.78
N GLN A 32 17.34 2.52 3.38
CA GLN A 32 16.38 3.22 2.53
C GLN A 32 15.61 4.32 3.28
N ALA A 33 15.26 4.11 4.55
CA ALA A 33 14.51 5.08 5.35
C ALA A 33 15.34 6.31 5.76
N ARG A 34 16.65 6.12 6.02
CA ARG A 34 17.55 7.18 6.52
C ARG A 34 17.58 8.44 5.63
N PRO A 35 17.81 8.35 4.30
CA PRO A 35 17.89 9.52 3.43
C PRO A 35 16.54 10.15 3.09
N LEU A 36 15.41 9.53 3.46
CA LEU A 36 14.09 10.09 3.17
C LEU A 36 13.93 11.48 3.83
N PRO A 37 13.24 12.43 3.18
CA PRO A 37 12.96 13.72 3.80
C PRO A 37 12.08 13.55 5.05
N TYR A 38 12.16 14.50 5.97
CA TYR A 38 11.27 14.51 7.14
C TYR A 38 9.80 14.65 6.70
N SER A 39 8.97 13.72 7.13
CA SER A 39 7.52 13.74 6.94
C SER A 39 6.82 12.95 8.05
N PRO A 40 5.52 13.17 8.29
CA PRO A 40 4.74 12.33 9.20
C PRO A 40 4.83 10.84 8.84
N ALA A 41 4.81 10.50 7.55
CA ALA A 41 4.95 9.12 7.08
C ALA A 41 6.30 8.51 7.50
N LYS A 42 7.41 9.24 7.29
CA LYS A 42 8.74 8.80 7.71
C LYS A 42 8.80 8.54 9.21
N LEU A 43 8.24 9.43 10.04
CA LEU A 43 8.24 9.25 11.50
C LEU A 43 7.51 7.98 11.94
N HIS A 44 6.39 7.65 11.30
CA HIS A 44 5.67 6.41 11.57
C HIS A 44 6.43 5.17 11.10
N LEU A 45 7.08 5.24 9.93
CA LEU A 45 7.97 4.18 9.45
C LEU A 45 9.13 3.95 10.43
N GLU A 46 9.80 4.98 10.90
CA GLU A 46 10.90 4.86 11.87
C GLU A 46 10.44 4.26 13.21
N ARG A 47 9.21 4.55 13.65
CA ARG A 47 8.61 3.91 14.84
C ARG A 47 8.40 2.41 14.63
N PHE A 48 7.90 2.01 13.46
CA PHE A 48 7.80 0.61 13.07
C PHE A 48 9.18 -0.06 13.09
N LEU A 49 10.16 0.51 12.38
CA LEU A 49 11.52 -0.04 12.29
C LEU A 49 12.18 -0.16 13.66
N LYS A 50 12.00 0.84 14.53
CA LYS A 50 12.49 0.79 15.91
C LYS A 50 11.82 -0.33 16.70
N ALA A 51 10.51 -0.50 16.61
CA ALA A 51 9.80 -1.57 17.32
C ALA A 51 10.28 -2.96 16.87
N VAL A 52 10.35 -3.21 15.56
CA VAL A 52 10.79 -4.53 15.05
C VAL A 52 12.29 -4.78 15.22
N SER A 53 13.11 -3.73 15.40
CA SER A 53 14.54 -3.88 15.69
C SER A 53 14.85 -4.49 17.07
N GLN A 54 13.88 -4.46 17.99
CA GLN A 54 14.01 -5.08 19.30
C GLN A 54 13.77 -6.60 19.26
N LEU A 55 13.35 -7.12 18.10
CA LEU A 55 13.01 -8.51 17.88
C LEU A 55 14.11 -9.23 17.10
N LYS A 56 14.37 -10.49 17.49
CA LYS A 56 15.17 -11.44 16.71
C LYS A 56 14.49 -11.71 15.36
N LEU A 57 15.25 -12.26 14.40
CA LEU A 57 14.72 -12.56 13.07
C LEU A 57 13.49 -13.47 13.15
N SER A 58 13.57 -14.58 13.91
CA SER A 58 12.45 -15.51 14.09
C SER A 58 11.20 -14.86 14.68
N GLU A 59 11.37 -13.92 15.62
CA GLU A 59 10.26 -13.18 16.22
C GLU A 59 9.63 -12.19 15.23
N ARG A 60 10.43 -11.62 14.31
CA ARG A 60 9.91 -10.79 13.21
C ARG A 60 9.17 -11.62 12.18
N GLU A 61 9.72 -12.77 11.81
CA GLU A 61 9.09 -13.76 10.92
C GLU A 61 7.74 -14.21 11.48
N GLU A 62 7.69 -14.56 12.77
CA GLU A 62 6.45 -14.92 13.46
C GLU A 62 5.46 -13.75 13.50
N LEU A 63 5.92 -12.55 13.88
CA LEU A 63 5.09 -11.35 13.92
C LEU A 63 4.51 -11.02 12.54
N HIS A 64 5.31 -11.11 11.49
CA HIS A 64 4.85 -10.90 10.12
C HIS A 64 3.78 -11.92 9.74
N THR A 65 4.12 -13.21 9.84
CA THR A 65 3.25 -14.33 9.46
C THR A 65 1.91 -14.27 10.20
N ARG A 66 1.93 -14.06 11.53
CA ARG A 66 0.69 -14.01 12.33
C ARG A 66 -0.15 -12.77 12.07
N THR A 67 0.48 -11.67 11.63
CA THR A 67 -0.23 -10.40 11.40
C THR A 67 -0.79 -10.33 9.98
N LEU A 68 0.03 -10.61 8.97
CA LEU A 68 -0.28 -10.33 7.57
C LEU A 68 -0.78 -11.55 6.79
N ASP A 69 -0.31 -12.76 7.13
CA ASP A 69 -0.52 -13.95 6.29
C ASP A 69 -1.57 -14.92 6.86
N LEU A 70 -1.53 -15.17 8.17
CA LEU A 70 -2.37 -16.19 8.81
C LEU A 70 -3.58 -15.64 9.54
N SER A 71 -3.67 -14.31 9.72
CA SER A 71 -4.78 -13.72 10.44
C SER A 71 -6.05 -13.74 9.58
N PRO A 72 -7.09 -14.54 9.91
CA PRO A 72 -8.34 -14.52 9.15
C PRO A 72 -9.10 -13.20 9.33
N LEU A 73 -8.75 -12.44 10.37
CA LEU A 73 -9.40 -11.18 10.71
C LEU A 73 -8.68 -9.97 10.12
N PHE A 74 -7.37 -10.06 9.82
CA PHE A 74 -6.61 -8.97 9.20
C PHE A 74 -5.94 -9.45 7.92
N ALA A 75 -6.28 -8.82 6.80
CA ALA A 75 -5.64 -9.09 5.53
C ALA A 75 -5.26 -7.75 4.86
N PRO A 76 -3.99 -7.50 4.51
CA PRO A 76 -3.51 -6.22 3.96
C PRO A 76 -3.87 -6.04 2.47
N TYR A 77 -5.10 -6.38 2.08
CA TYR A 77 -5.62 -6.27 0.71
C TYR A 77 -6.67 -5.16 0.61
N VAL A 78 -6.40 -4.14 -0.20
CA VAL A 78 -7.25 -2.95 -0.37
C VAL A 78 -8.65 -3.34 -0.87
N GLY A 79 -8.70 -4.20 -1.89
CA GLY A 79 -9.96 -4.66 -2.48
C GLY A 79 -10.76 -5.50 -1.48
N PHE A 80 -10.12 -6.42 -0.77
CA PHE A 80 -10.79 -7.22 0.27
C PHE A 80 -11.34 -6.37 1.42
N ALA A 81 -10.59 -5.36 1.88
CA ALA A 81 -11.01 -4.52 2.99
C ALA A 81 -12.30 -3.72 2.70
N VAL A 82 -12.59 -3.43 1.42
CA VAL A 82 -13.80 -2.68 1.01
C VAL A 82 -14.89 -3.58 0.41
N TYR A 83 -14.49 -4.59 -0.36
CA TYR A 83 -15.41 -5.43 -1.13
C TYR A 83 -15.59 -6.84 -0.57
N GLY A 84 -14.72 -7.30 0.34
CA GLY A 84 -14.73 -8.68 0.81
C GLY A 84 -14.57 -9.67 -0.35
N GLU A 85 -15.46 -10.65 -0.41
CA GLU A 85 -15.50 -11.67 -1.48
C GLU A 85 -16.38 -11.27 -2.68
N ASP A 86 -16.86 -10.03 -2.72
CA ASP A 86 -17.72 -9.54 -3.80
C ASP A 86 -16.99 -9.52 -5.16
N TYR A 87 -17.73 -9.77 -6.25
CA TYR A 87 -17.21 -9.83 -7.62
C TYR A 87 -16.46 -8.55 -8.03
N ARG A 88 -16.81 -7.39 -7.44
CA ARG A 88 -16.10 -6.12 -7.65
C ARG A 88 -14.62 -6.22 -7.29
N ARG A 89 -14.26 -7.01 -6.28
CA ARG A 89 -12.84 -7.26 -5.95
C ARG A 89 -12.10 -7.91 -7.12
N GLY A 90 -12.73 -8.88 -7.79
CA GLY A 90 -12.17 -9.54 -8.96
C GLY A 90 -11.92 -8.57 -10.11
N ALA A 91 -12.90 -7.70 -10.40
CA ALA A 91 -12.77 -6.67 -11.44
C ALA A 91 -11.66 -5.65 -11.11
N PHE A 92 -11.60 -5.20 -9.85
CA PHE A 92 -10.59 -4.28 -9.35
C PHE A 92 -9.17 -4.87 -9.45
N MET A 93 -8.97 -6.12 -8.99
CA MET A 93 -7.69 -6.83 -9.12
C MET A 93 -7.26 -7.00 -10.58
N ALA A 94 -8.19 -7.31 -11.48
CA ALA A 94 -7.90 -7.41 -12.90
C ALA A 94 -7.44 -6.08 -13.50
N ALA A 95 -8.02 -4.96 -13.07
CA ALA A 95 -7.60 -3.62 -13.48
C ALA A 95 -6.18 -3.30 -12.96
N LEU A 96 -5.93 -3.47 -11.66
CA LEU A 96 -4.60 -3.27 -11.07
C LEU A 96 -3.53 -4.11 -11.75
N ASN A 97 -3.80 -5.39 -12.01
CA ASN A 97 -2.85 -6.28 -12.67
C ASN A 97 -2.51 -5.81 -14.10
N ARG A 98 -3.47 -5.25 -14.85
CA ARG A 98 -3.18 -4.66 -16.17
C ARG A 98 -2.28 -3.44 -16.06
N GLU A 99 -2.61 -2.52 -15.16
CA GLU A 99 -1.81 -1.30 -14.92
C GLU A 99 -0.37 -1.64 -14.49
N MET A 100 -0.22 -2.51 -13.49
CA MET A 100 1.08 -2.94 -12.96
C MET A 100 1.93 -3.65 -14.02
N ARG A 101 1.33 -4.53 -14.84
CA ARG A 101 2.05 -5.17 -15.96
C ARG A 101 2.47 -4.17 -17.02
N GLY A 102 1.62 -3.18 -17.33
CA GLY A 102 1.95 -2.09 -18.26
C GLY A 102 3.17 -1.27 -17.81
N LEU A 103 3.41 -1.19 -16.50
CA LEU A 103 4.56 -0.52 -15.89
C LEU A 103 5.75 -1.47 -15.62
N GLY A 104 5.63 -2.76 -15.92
CA GLY A 104 6.67 -3.75 -15.70
C GLY A 104 6.89 -4.11 -14.21
N LEU A 105 5.86 -3.95 -13.38
CA LEU A 105 5.92 -4.30 -11.96
C LEU A 105 5.63 -5.78 -11.75
N GLU A 106 6.43 -6.41 -10.88
CA GLU A 106 6.24 -7.80 -10.47
C GLU A 106 5.46 -7.87 -9.15
N LEU A 107 4.47 -8.76 -9.07
CA LEU A 107 3.66 -8.94 -7.87
C LEU A 107 4.35 -9.81 -6.80
N ARG A 108 5.48 -10.47 -7.12
CA ARG A 108 6.28 -11.30 -6.20
C ARG A 108 5.49 -12.37 -5.44
N GLY A 109 4.46 -12.94 -6.05
CA GLY A 109 3.60 -13.97 -5.44
C GLY A 109 2.38 -13.43 -4.71
N GLU A 110 2.26 -12.11 -4.56
CA GLU A 110 1.10 -11.44 -3.96
C GLU A 110 -0.04 -11.21 -4.95
N LEU A 111 -1.24 -10.98 -4.43
CA LEU A 111 -2.36 -10.46 -5.21
C LEU A 111 -2.15 -8.96 -5.51
N PRO A 112 -2.64 -8.45 -6.64
CA PRO A 112 -2.41 -7.06 -7.03
C PRO A 112 -3.07 -6.06 -6.08
N ASP A 113 -4.06 -6.45 -5.28
CA ASP A 113 -4.68 -5.58 -4.27
C ASP A 113 -3.97 -5.60 -2.90
N HIS A 114 -2.89 -6.38 -2.75
CA HIS A 114 -2.04 -6.35 -1.55
C HIS A 114 -1.32 -5.01 -1.42
N LEU A 115 -1.12 -4.52 -0.18
CA LEU A 115 -0.48 -3.22 0.06
C LEU A 115 0.93 -3.10 -0.54
N ALA A 116 1.75 -4.17 -0.55
CA ALA A 116 3.09 -4.09 -1.13
C ALA A 116 3.09 -3.82 -2.67
N PRO A 117 2.38 -4.60 -3.51
CA PRO A 117 2.16 -4.26 -4.92
C PRO A 117 1.51 -2.89 -5.12
N VAL A 118 0.48 -2.56 -4.34
CA VAL A 118 -0.22 -1.27 -4.44
C VAL A 118 0.74 -0.09 -4.20
N LEU A 119 1.57 -0.15 -3.16
CA LEU A 119 2.56 0.90 -2.86
C LEU A 119 3.65 0.97 -3.94
N SER A 120 4.09 -0.17 -4.47
CA SER A 120 5.04 -0.23 -5.58
C SER A 120 4.46 0.42 -6.85
N TYR A 121 3.16 0.22 -7.11
CA TYR A 121 2.43 0.87 -8.19
C TYR A 121 2.31 2.37 -7.99
N LEU A 122 1.86 2.82 -6.81
CA LEU A 122 1.73 4.24 -6.49
C LEU A 122 3.08 4.97 -6.54
N ALA A 123 4.19 4.28 -6.28
CA ALA A 123 5.52 4.87 -6.38
C ALA A 123 5.88 5.29 -7.81
N VAL A 124 5.29 4.67 -8.84
CA VAL A 124 5.67 4.90 -10.25
C VAL A 124 4.55 5.47 -11.11
N ALA A 125 3.29 5.27 -10.71
CA ALA A 125 2.13 5.68 -11.48
C ALA A 125 1.92 7.20 -11.35
N ALA A 126 2.12 7.92 -12.46
CA ALA A 126 1.83 9.36 -12.52
C ALA A 126 0.33 9.65 -12.32
N GLU A 127 -0.52 8.78 -12.85
CA GLU A 127 -1.97 8.83 -12.71
C GLU A 127 -2.45 7.44 -12.26
N PRO A 128 -2.55 7.21 -10.93
CA PRO A 128 -3.04 5.94 -10.41
C PRO A 128 -4.50 5.68 -10.80
N LEU A 129 -4.88 4.40 -10.86
CA LEU A 129 -6.25 3.95 -11.08
C LEU A 129 -7.23 4.74 -10.16
N PRO A 130 -8.22 5.47 -10.70
CA PRO A 130 -9.12 6.29 -9.89
C PRO A 130 -9.82 5.50 -8.78
N GLU A 131 -10.31 4.30 -9.10
CA GLU A 131 -10.93 3.38 -8.13
C GLU A 131 -9.98 3.07 -6.96
N LEU A 132 -8.68 2.83 -7.22
CA LEU A 132 -7.71 2.62 -6.14
C LEU A 132 -7.63 3.85 -5.22
N THR A 133 -7.57 5.06 -5.80
CA THR A 133 -7.48 6.29 -5.00
C THR A 133 -8.70 6.52 -4.11
N GLU A 134 -9.88 6.10 -4.54
CA GLU A 134 -11.12 6.17 -3.76
C GLU A 134 -11.15 5.12 -2.64
N LEU A 135 -10.60 3.93 -2.88
CA LEU A 135 -10.63 2.81 -1.95
C LEU A 135 -9.53 2.85 -0.88
N LEU A 136 -8.40 3.54 -1.13
CA LEU A 136 -7.24 3.52 -0.23
C LEU A 136 -7.54 3.98 1.20
N GLU A 137 -8.11 5.17 1.38
CA GLU A 137 -8.41 5.69 2.73
C GLU A 137 -9.40 4.81 3.51
N PRO A 138 -10.57 4.41 2.97
CA PRO A 138 -11.48 3.53 3.70
C PRO A 138 -10.86 2.15 3.98
N ALA A 139 -10.10 1.58 3.04
CA ALA A 139 -9.40 0.31 3.26
C ALA A 139 -8.38 0.40 4.40
N LEU A 140 -7.50 1.41 4.39
CA LEU A 140 -6.50 1.62 5.43
C LEU A 140 -7.13 1.90 6.79
N GLN A 141 -8.27 2.62 6.83
CA GLN A 141 -9.04 2.81 8.05
C GLN A 141 -9.60 1.51 8.61
N ALA A 142 -10.18 0.67 7.75
CA ALA A 142 -10.71 -0.63 8.15
C ALA A 142 -9.58 -1.53 8.68
N MET A 143 -8.48 -1.67 7.93
CA MET A 143 -7.29 -2.42 8.32
C MET A 143 -6.75 -1.97 9.69
N TYR A 144 -6.57 -0.66 9.88
CA TYR A 144 -6.07 -0.11 11.14
C TYR A 144 -7.00 -0.41 12.32
N ARG A 145 -8.32 -0.18 12.17
CA ARG A 145 -9.30 -0.42 13.23
C ARG A 145 -9.34 -1.90 13.63
N THR A 146 -9.35 -2.78 12.64
CA THR A 146 -9.33 -4.22 12.84
C THR A 146 -8.07 -4.66 13.59
N LEU A 147 -6.88 -4.30 13.11
CA LEU A 147 -5.64 -4.66 13.78
C LEU A 147 -5.56 -4.07 15.19
N LYS A 148 -5.98 -2.81 15.37
CA LYS A 148 -5.96 -2.14 16.67
C LYS A 148 -6.87 -2.81 17.68
N THR A 149 -8.00 -3.34 17.23
CA THR A 149 -8.97 -4.04 18.08
C THR A 149 -8.44 -5.40 18.50
N MET A 150 -7.80 -6.13 17.57
CA MET A 150 -7.26 -7.46 17.83
C MET A 150 -5.99 -7.42 18.67
N GLU A 151 -5.05 -6.53 18.35
CA GLU A 151 -3.73 -6.46 18.96
C GLU A 151 -3.27 -4.99 19.08
N PRO A 152 -3.71 -4.26 20.11
CA PRO A 152 -3.45 -2.82 20.24
C PRO A 152 -1.98 -2.41 20.27
N GLY A 153 -1.07 -3.35 20.58
CA GLY A 153 0.37 -3.17 20.64
C GLY A 153 1.14 -3.66 19.40
N ASN A 154 0.45 -4.11 18.35
CA ASN A 154 1.09 -4.64 17.16
C ASN A 154 1.90 -3.54 16.42
N PRO A 155 3.21 -3.73 16.17
CA PRO A 155 4.04 -2.75 15.45
C PRO A 155 3.52 -2.36 14.06
N TYR A 156 2.81 -3.25 13.35
CA TYR A 156 2.26 -2.96 12.02
C TYR A 156 1.22 -1.82 12.03
N LEU A 157 0.66 -1.44 13.18
CA LEU A 157 -0.14 -0.22 13.31
C LEU A 157 0.66 1.03 12.92
N HIS A 158 1.95 1.08 13.28
CA HIS A 158 2.82 2.19 12.87
C HIS A 158 3.09 2.17 11.37
N LEU A 159 3.23 0.99 10.76
CA LEU A 159 3.42 0.88 9.33
C LEU A 159 2.15 1.31 8.56
N LEU A 160 0.97 0.90 9.03
CA LEU A 160 -0.31 1.36 8.47
C LEU A 160 -0.47 2.88 8.59
N ASP A 161 -0.13 3.47 9.74
CA ASP A 161 -0.14 4.94 9.87
C ASP A 161 0.85 5.61 8.91
N ALA A 162 2.02 5.03 8.69
CA ALA A 162 3.01 5.56 7.74
C ALA A 162 2.43 5.60 6.32
N VAL A 163 1.77 4.50 5.90
CA VAL A 163 1.06 4.44 4.61
C VAL A 163 -0.04 5.49 4.55
N ARG A 164 -0.87 5.60 5.59
CA ARG A 164 -1.96 6.58 5.65
C ARG A 164 -1.46 8.02 5.51
N GLN A 165 -0.35 8.37 6.12
CA GLN A 165 0.23 9.70 5.94
C GLN A 165 0.78 9.88 4.51
N ALA A 166 1.48 8.88 3.97
CA ALA A 166 2.04 8.95 2.63
C ALA A 166 0.95 9.13 1.55
N VAL A 167 -0.15 8.37 1.63
CA VAL A 167 -1.23 8.47 0.64
C VAL A 167 -2.04 9.76 0.73
N ARG A 168 -2.05 10.44 1.89
CA ARG A 168 -2.70 11.75 2.03
C ARG A 168 -1.94 12.86 1.30
N GLU A 169 -0.63 12.67 1.13
CA GLU A 169 0.27 13.60 0.44
C GLU A 169 0.33 13.33 -1.07
N LEU A 170 -0.26 12.22 -1.55
CA LEU A 170 -0.33 11.92 -2.98
C LEU A 170 -1.10 13.01 -3.74
N PRO A 171 -0.65 13.39 -4.94
CA PRO A 171 -1.42 14.26 -5.82
C PRO A 171 -2.77 13.63 -6.11
N ARG A 172 -3.85 14.33 -5.78
CA ARG A 172 -5.19 13.87 -6.18
C ARG A 172 -5.35 14.08 -7.68
N PRO A 173 -5.86 13.10 -8.44
CA PRO A 173 -6.18 13.32 -9.84
C PRO A 173 -7.13 14.51 -9.93
N ARG A 174 -6.81 15.48 -10.81
CA ARG A 174 -7.80 16.49 -11.18
C ARG A 174 -8.94 15.73 -11.84
N LEU A 175 -10.10 15.72 -11.20
CA LEU A 175 -11.34 15.32 -11.85
C LEU A 175 -11.46 16.21 -13.10
N GLN A 176 -11.14 15.68 -14.28
CA GLN A 176 -11.65 16.26 -15.50
C GLN A 176 -13.16 16.07 -15.40
N ALA A 177 -13.88 17.18 -15.23
CA ALA A 177 -15.33 17.17 -15.26
C ALA A 177 -15.75 16.38 -16.50
N LEU A 178 -16.47 15.27 -16.30
CA LEU A 178 -17.14 14.57 -17.38
C LEU A 178 -17.90 15.63 -18.18
N GLN A 179 -17.47 15.88 -19.42
CA GLN A 179 -18.26 16.70 -20.31
C GLN A 179 -19.64 16.04 -20.40
N PRO A 180 -20.74 16.78 -20.17
CA PRO A 180 -22.07 16.20 -20.33
C PRO A 180 -22.17 15.63 -21.74
N ALA A 181 -22.75 14.43 -21.85
CA ALA A 181 -22.97 13.76 -23.12
C ALA A 181 -23.65 14.74 -24.10
N PRO A 182 -23.28 14.76 -25.38
CA PRO A 182 -23.92 15.63 -26.35
C PRO A 182 -25.42 15.33 -26.34
N GLU A 183 -26.22 16.36 -26.06
CA GLU A 183 -27.68 16.27 -26.14
C GLU A 183 -28.03 15.74 -27.53
N GLY A 184 -28.59 14.54 -27.56
CA GLY A 184 -29.07 13.91 -28.77
C GLY A 184 -30.14 14.81 -29.39
N GLY A 185 -29.76 15.50 -30.46
CA GLY A 185 -30.69 16.22 -31.31
C GLY A 185 -31.66 15.22 -31.93
N ILE A 186 -32.86 15.13 -31.35
CA ILE A 186 -34.01 14.51 -31.99
C ILE A 186 -34.42 15.46 -33.12
N ARG A 187 -34.19 15.02 -34.36
CA ARG A 187 -34.86 15.57 -35.54
C ARG A 187 -36.24 14.96 -35.66
#